data_AF-A0A2J7ZHU0-F1
#
_entry.id   AF-A0A2J7ZHU0-F1
#
_cell.length_a   1.000
_cell.length_b   1.000
_cell.length_c   1.000
_cell.angle_alpha   90.00
_cell.angle_beta   90.00
_cell.angle_gamma   90.00
#
_symmetry.space_group_name_H-M   'P 1'
#
loop_
_entity.id
_entity.type
_entity.pdbx_description
1 polymer ?
#
loop_
_entity_poly.entity_id
_entity_poly.type
_entity_poly.pdbx_seq_one_letter_code
_entity_poly.pdbx_strand_id
1 'polypeptide(L)'
;TCAQVLLTLDNLANRSQYLNARNTFTELLAYGVIPIVNENDTVAVQELRFGDNDTLSAQVAALVQADWLFLLTDVDCLYTGGER
;
A
#
# COMPACT_ATOMS: atom_id res chain seq x y z
N THR A 1 -2.96 -1.44 -19.22
CA THR A 1 -2.98 -0.03 -18.80
C THR A 1 -2.75 0.06 -17.31
N CYS A 2 -2.08 1.10 -16.82
CA CYS A 2 -1.86 1.32 -15.39
C CYS A 2 -2.50 2.63 -14.93
N ALA A 3 -2.76 2.74 -13.63
CA ALA A 3 -3.22 3.97 -12.99
C ALA A 3 -2.39 4.26 -11.74
N GLN A 4 -1.90 5.50 -11.60
CA GLN A 4 -1.20 5.92 -10.40
C GLN A 4 -2.20 6.27 -9.29
N VAL A 5 -1.94 5.79 -8.08
CA VAL A 5 -2.70 6.14 -6.88
C VAL A 5 -1.70 6.58 -5.80
N LEU A 6 -1.88 7.81 -5.30
CA LEU A 6 -1.07 8.35 -4.20
C LEU A 6 -1.93 8.40 -2.94
N LEU A 7 -1.44 7.82 -1.84
CA LEU A 7 -2.16 7.72 -0.57
C LEU A 7 -1.25 8.13 0.59
N THR A 8 -1.83 8.51 1.71
CA THR A 8 -1.16 8.56 3.01
C THR A 8 -1.83 7.59 3.99
N LEU A 9 -1.11 7.18 5.04
CA LEU A 9 -1.70 6.37 6.11
C LEU A 9 -2.91 7.07 6.76
N ASP A 10 -2.88 8.40 6.88
CA ASP A 10 -4.01 9.18 7.38
C ASP A 10 -5.25 9.07 6.48
N ASN A 11 -5.08 8.98 5.16
CA ASN A 11 -6.20 8.74 4.25
C ASN A 11 -6.89 7.41 4.55
N LEU A 12 -6.11 6.38 4.91
CA LEU A 12 -6.62 5.04 5.20
C LEU A 12 -7.17 4.93 6.63
N ALA A 13 -6.73 5.78 7.57
CA ALA A 13 -7.28 5.88 8.92
C ALA A 13 -8.63 6.62 8.96
N ASN A 14 -8.90 7.52 8.01
CA ASN A 14 -10.17 8.24 7.92
C ASN A 14 -11.23 7.43 7.18
N ARG A 15 -12.36 7.10 7.83
CA ARG A 15 -13.43 6.27 7.26
C ARG A 15 -13.95 6.75 5.89
N SER A 16 -14.14 8.04 5.70
CA SER A 16 -14.68 8.57 4.45
C SER A 16 -13.67 8.40 3.31
N GLN A 17 -12.42 8.76 3.58
CA GLN A 17 -11.34 8.66 2.60
C GLN A 17 -10.97 7.20 2.30
N TYR A 18 -11.03 6.33 3.31
CA TYR A 18 -10.91 4.88 3.15
C TYR A 18 -11.97 4.33 2.17
N LEU A 19 -13.24 4.72 2.33
CA LEU A 19 -14.30 4.28 1.42
C LEU A 19 -14.09 4.80 -0.01
N ASN A 20 -13.61 6.04 -0.15
CA ASN A 20 -13.27 6.60 -1.46
C ASN A 20 -12.15 5.81 -2.13
N ALA A 21 -11.06 5.57 -1.41
CA ALA A 21 -9.95 4.76 -1.89
C ALA A 21 -10.43 3.36 -2.30
N ARG A 22 -11.20 2.68 -1.44
CA ARG A 22 -11.75 1.35 -1.75
C ARG A 22 -12.54 1.36 -3.06
N ASN A 23 -13.45 2.31 -3.23
CA ASN A 23 -14.26 2.41 -4.43
C ASN A 23 -13.38 2.64 -5.68
N THR A 24 -12.34 3.48 -5.58
CA THR A 24 -11.37 3.68 -6.67
C THR A 24 -10.66 2.38 -7.05
N PHE A 25 -10.13 1.63 -6.08
CA PHE A 25 -9.48 0.34 -6.37
C PHE A 25 -10.45 -0.67 -6.97
N THR A 26 -11.67 -0.79 -6.42
CA THR A 26 -12.70 -1.69 -6.96
C THR A 26 -12.97 -1.42 -8.44
N GLU A 27 -13.15 -0.15 -8.83
CA GLU A 27 -13.42 0.22 -10.22
C GLU A 27 -12.19 0.00 -11.13
N LEU A 28 -11.00 0.41 -10.68
CA LEU A 28 -9.76 0.20 -11.45
C LEU A 28 -9.55 -1.29 -11.75
N LEU A 29 -9.69 -2.14 -10.73
CA LEU A 29 -9.53 -3.59 -10.87
C LEU A 29 -10.64 -4.20 -11.73
N ALA A 30 -11.89 -3.74 -11.60
CA ALA A 30 -13.01 -4.18 -12.45
C ALA A 30 -12.75 -3.86 -13.95
N TYR A 31 -12.06 -2.75 -14.25
CA TYR A 31 -11.64 -2.40 -15.60
C TYR A 31 -10.36 -3.12 -16.08
N GLY A 32 -9.78 -4.01 -15.26
CA GLY A 32 -8.51 -4.69 -15.58
C GLY A 32 -7.30 -3.74 -15.61
N VAL A 33 -7.40 -2.58 -14.96
CA VAL A 33 -6.28 -1.64 -14.80
C VAL A 33 -5.41 -2.09 -13.64
N ILE A 34 -4.08 -2.00 -13.81
CA ILE A 34 -3.11 -2.28 -12.75
C ILE A 34 -2.86 -0.98 -11.95
N PRO A 35 -3.29 -0.88 -10.68
CA PRO A 35 -2.99 0.26 -9.84
C PRO A 35 -1.50 0.23 -9.43
N ILE A 36 -0.81 1.35 -9.57
CA ILE A 36 0.55 1.57 -9.07
C ILE A 36 0.43 2.54 -7.90
N VAL A 37 0.66 2.02 -6.69
CA VAL A 37 0.44 2.76 -5.45
C VAL A 37 1.78 3.25 -4.89
N ASN A 38 1.81 4.49 -4.42
CA ASN A 38 2.93 5.01 -3.64
C ASN A 38 2.40 5.97 -2.56
N GLU A 39 3.23 6.25 -1.57
CA GLU A 39 2.93 7.28 -0.60
C GLU A 39 2.91 8.68 -1.24
N ASN A 40 2.04 9.56 -0.73
CA ASN A 40 1.99 10.96 -1.11
C ASN A 40 2.89 11.80 -0.19
N ASP A 41 4.19 11.76 -0.44
CA ASP A 41 5.23 12.46 0.35
C ASP A 41 5.01 13.99 0.43
N THR A 42 4.23 14.58 -0.48
CA THR A 42 3.99 16.03 -0.49
C THR A 42 3.04 16.46 0.63
N VAL A 43 2.16 15.55 1.07
CA VAL A 43 1.12 15.83 2.08
C VAL A 43 1.19 14.90 3.28
N ALA A 44 2.03 13.87 3.23
CA ALA A 44 2.32 13.02 4.37
C ALA A 44 3.00 13.85 5.46
N VAL A 45 2.46 13.79 6.67
CA VAL A 45 2.94 14.58 7.82
C VAL A 45 4.06 13.85 8.57
N GLN A 46 4.31 12.56 8.28
CA GLN A 46 5.43 11.79 8.82
C GLN A 46 6.69 12.02 7.97
N GLU A 47 7.71 12.64 8.57
CA GLU A 47 9.01 12.86 7.93
C GLU A 47 9.83 11.56 7.83
N LEU A 48 10.25 11.22 6.60
CA LEU A 48 11.42 10.39 6.26
C LEU A 48 11.59 9.11 7.09
N ARG A 49 10.71 8.12 6.90
CA ARG A 49 10.94 6.76 7.40
C ARG A 49 11.16 5.77 6.25
N PHE A 50 12.38 5.26 6.14
CA PHE A 50 12.63 4.05 5.38
C PHE A 50 11.72 2.93 5.90
N GLY A 51 10.92 2.31 5.03
CA GLY A 51 10.03 1.18 5.36
C GLY A 51 8.51 1.45 5.30
N ASP A 52 8.08 2.66 4.92
CA ASP A 52 6.65 3.00 4.93
C ASP A 52 5.81 2.23 3.89
N ASN A 53 6.41 1.83 2.76
CA ASN A 53 5.70 1.08 1.72
C ASN A 53 5.32 -0.36 2.15
N ASP A 54 5.99 -0.94 3.15
CA ASP A 54 5.57 -2.23 3.71
C ASP A 54 4.25 -2.08 4.48
N THR A 55 4.13 -1.02 5.28
CA THR A 55 2.90 -0.69 6.00
C THR A 55 1.80 -0.26 5.04
N LEU A 56 2.11 0.60 4.07
CA LEU A 56 1.16 1.05 3.06
C LEU A 56 0.64 -0.13 2.24
N SER A 57 1.52 -1.03 1.79
CA SER A 57 1.12 -2.21 1.02
C SER A 57 0.24 -3.17 1.83
N ALA A 58 0.51 -3.36 3.12
CA ALA A 58 -0.37 -4.09 4.03
C ALA A 58 -1.76 -3.46 4.16
N GLN A 59 -1.84 -2.14 4.30
CA GLN A 59 -3.11 -1.42 4.38
C GLN A 59 -3.88 -1.47 3.05
N VAL A 60 -3.19 -1.35 1.92
CA VAL A 60 -3.80 -1.47 0.58
C VAL A 60 -4.29 -2.90 0.34
N ALA A 61 -3.52 -3.92 0.73
CA ALA A 61 -3.95 -5.31 0.64
C ALA A 61 -5.24 -5.54 1.44
N ALA A 62 -5.33 -5.01 2.67
CA ALA A 62 -6.54 -5.06 3.47
C ALA A 62 -7.71 -4.28 2.83
N LEU A 63 -7.45 -3.10 2.27
CA LEU A 63 -8.42 -2.24 1.59
C LEU A 63 -9.10 -2.95 0.42
N VAL A 64 -8.30 -3.66 -0.40
CA VAL A 64 -8.78 -4.37 -1.59
C VAL A 64 -9.18 -5.82 -1.30
N GLN A 65 -9.08 -6.27 -0.04
CA GLN A 65 -9.33 -7.64 0.38
C GLN A 65 -8.48 -8.66 -0.41
N ALA A 66 -7.19 -8.35 -0.58
CA ALA A 66 -6.27 -9.23 -1.27
C ALA A 66 -6.08 -10.54 -0.48
N ASP A 67 -6.05 -11.66 -1.20
CA ASP A 67 -5.73 -12.97 -0.60
C ASP A 67 -4.28 -13.06 -0.15
N TRP A 68 -3.38 -12.36 -0.86
CA TRP A 68 -1.93 -12.42 -0.65
C TRP A 68 -1.30 -11.04 -0.79
N LEU A 69 -0.30 -10.79 0.06
CA LEU A 69 0.65 -9.68 -0.09
C LEU A 69 2.04 -10.29 -0.26
N PHE A 70 2.67 -9.99 -1.40
CA PHE A 70 4.05 -10.38 -1.66
C PHE A 70 4.96 -9.18 -1.41
N LEU A 71 5.82 -9.27 -0.39
CA LEU A 71 6.89 -8.30 -0.16
C LEU A 71 8.15 -8.81 -0.84
N LEU A 72 8.62 -8.07 -1.84
CA LEU A 72 9.85 -8.39 -2.56
C LEU A 72 10.98 -7.57 -1.93
N THR A 73 11.96 -8.26 -1.36
CA THR A 73 13.09 -7.68 -0.65
C THR A 73 14.39 -8.32 -1.12
N ASP A 74 15.50 -7.63 -0.90
CA ASP A 74 16.87 -8.15 -1.04
C ASP A 74 17.30 -9.05 0.13
N VAL A 75 16.47 -9.18 1.17
CA VAL A 75 16.66 -10.14 2.25
C VAL A 75 16.07 -11.50 1.85
N ASP A 76 16.87 -12.56 1.92
CA ASP A 76 16.47 -13.89 1.42
C ASP A 76 15.22 -14.47 2.11
N CYS A 77 15.10 -14.27 3.43
CA CYS A 77 13.95 -14.74 4.23
C CYS A 77 13.93 -14.12 5.63
N LEU A 78 12.86 -14.39 6.39
CA LEU A 78 12.83 -14.09 7.82
C LEU A 78 13.66 -15.12 8.60
N TYR A 79 14.71 -14.66 9.27
CA TYR A 79 15.59 -15.49 10.10
C TYR A 79 15.04 -15.62 11.54
N THR A 80 15.04 -16.83 12.10
CA THR A 80 14.49 -17.11 13.45
C THR A 80 15.50 -16.90 14.60
N GLY A 81 16.72 -16.47 14.30
CA GLY A 81 17.83 -16.28 15.22
C GLY A 81 19.13 -16.13 14.43
N GLY A 82 20.02 -15.24 14.88
CA GLY A 82 21.12 -14.74 14.05
C GLY A 82 22.05 -15.81 13.50
N GLU A 83 22.45 -15.64 12.25
CA GLU A 83 23.84 -15.78 11.81
C GLU A 83 24.01 -15.02 10.49
N ARG A 84 24.64 -13.84 10.62
CA ARG A 84 25.12 -12.86 9.62
C ARG A 84 24.12 -12.32 8.60
#